data_AF-A0A9P6UFV8-F1
#
_entry.id   AF-A0A9P6UFV8-F1
#
_cell.length_a   1.000
_cell.length_b   1.000
_cell.length_c   1.000
_cell.angle_alpha   90.00
_cell.angle_beta   90.00
_cell.angle_gamma   90.00
#
_symmetry.space_group_name_H-M   'P 1'
#
loop_
_entity.id
_entity.type
_entity.pdbx_description
1 polymer ?
#
loop_
_entity_poly.entity_id
_entity_poly.type
_entity_poly.pdbx_seq_one_letter_code
_entity_poly.pdbx_strand_id
1 'polypeptide(L)'
;MSLGTILWTEEDPGRVIWTGSLTAEKASFRIDDWQGLEAVQPYESSKWVTDLLAIRLNEEWASCSDSDMGSVHSAGASVSGESSSAASSGSETNGASTPTRRVTRSASKTALAATTPTTKKHIISLSTQPGVVASGIGGLAAWIVLLRVALHYVVRVFGERNQTISGHHGAHSNVYVALKQPITKLDYRNKYGSCVRNFGQEFLKVEKVVEYERGQAEFVVGKLETLRKEVLAKK
;
A
#
# COMPACT_ATOMS: atom_id res chain seq x y z
N MET A 1 -13.15 21.39 17.85
CA MET A 1 -12.64 20.55 16.74
C MET A 1 -13.84 19.89 16.09
N SER A 2 -14.13 20.20 14.82
CA SER A 2 -15.31 19.70 14.11
C SER A 2 -15.01 18.31 13.54
N LEU A 3 -15.96 17.37 13.67
CA LEU A 3 -15.90 16.01 13.12
C LEU A 3 -15.65 15.95 11.60
N GLY A 4 -15.82 17.06 10.88
CA GLY A 4 -15.54 17.16 9.44
C GLY A 4 -14.06 17.05 9.05
N THR A 5 -13.11 17.14 9.99
CA THR A 5 -11.67 17.03 9.72
C THR A 5 -11.17 15.57 9.63
N ILE A 6 -12.01 14.57 9.93
CA ILE A 6 -11.61 13.15 9.94
C ILE A 6 -11.93 12.45 8.60
N LEU A 7 -12.79 13.05 7.76
CA LEU A 7 -13.12 12.51 6.45
C LEU A 7 -12.09 12.99 5.43
N TRP A 8 -11.67 12.08 4.55
CA TRP A 8 -10.80 12.37 3.41
C TRP A 8 -11.28 13.61 2.65
N THR A 9 -10.34 14.49 2.29
CA THR A 9 -10.56 15.60 1.36
C THR A 9 -9.59 15.47 0.18
N GLU A 10 -9.81 16.21 -0.90
CA GLU A 10 -8.82 16.27 -2.00
C GLU A 10 -7.45 16.76 -1.52
N GLU A 11 -7.40 17.53 -0.43
CA GLU A 11 -6.17 18.03 0.18
C GLU A 11 -5.61 17.09 1.27
N ASP A 12 -6.41 16.18 1.82
CA ASP A 12 -6.03 15.22 2.86
C ASP A 12 -6.45 13.78 2.49
N PRO A 13 -5.52 12.96 1.94
CA PRO A 13 -5.80 11.58 1.58
C PRO A 13 -6.22 10.74 2.79
N GLY A 14 -7.03 9.71 2.53
CA GLY A 14 -7.24 8.64 3.49
C GLY A 14 -5.89 8.03 3.87
N ARG A 15 -5.70 7.65 5.13
CA ARG A 15 -4.41 7.14 5.64
C ARG A 15 -4.56 5.71 6.11
N VAL A 16 -3.67 4.83 5.64
CA VAL A 16 -3.48 3.49 6.20
C VAL A 16 -2.18 3.50 7.00
N ILE A 17 -2.29 3.24 8.29
CA ILE A 17 -1.15 3.26 9.22
C ILE A 17 -0.83 1.83 9.64
N TRP A 18 0.35 1.36 9.26
CA TRP A 18 0.84 0.02 9.58
C TRP A 18 1.76 0.09 10.80
N THR A 19 1.33 -0.49 11.93
CA THR A 19 2.19 -0.58 13.12
C THR A 19 3.14 -1.78 13.02
N GLY A 20 4.35 -1.48 12.53
CA GLY A 20 5.49 -2.38 12.45
C GLY A 20 6.21 -2.56 13.80
N SER A 21 7.52 -2.85 13.73
CA SER A 21 8.42 -2.97 14.88
C SER A 21 9.75 -2.28 14.58
N LEU A 22 10.46 -1.88 15.65
CA LEU A 22 11.85 -1.44 15.55
C LEU A 22 12.78 -2.59 15.14
N THR A 23 12.43 -3.83 15.52
CA THR A 23 13.19 -5.07 15.23
C THR A 23 12.75 -5.73 13.93
N ALA A 24 12.02 -5.02 13.08
CA ALA A 24 11.62 -5.54 11.78
C ALA A 24 12.81 -5.44 10.81
N GLU A 25 13.55 -6.54 10.70
CA GLU A 25 14.77 -6.66 9.92
C GLU A 25 14.57 -7.61 8.73
N LYS A 26 15.22 -7.33 7.60
CA LYS A 26 15.17 -8.22 6.42
C LYS A 26 15.77 -9.59 6.74
N ALA A 27 16.79 -9.64 7.59
CA ALA A 27 17.47 -10.88 7.97
C ALA A 27 16.52 -11.92 8.60
N SER A 28 15.45 -11.46 9.24
CA SER A 28 14.45 -12.31 9.89
C SER A 28 13.40 -12.84 8.90
N PHE A 29 13.39 -12.37 7.64
CA PHE A 29 12.42 -12.74 6.61
C PHE A 29 13.03 -13.59 5.49
N ARG A 30 12.31 -14.66 5.13
CA ARG A 30 12.64 -15.54 4.00
C ARG A 30 11.46 -15.58 3.05
N ILE A 31 11.68 -15.29 1.77
CA ILE A 31 10.61 -15.25 0.77
C ILE A 31 9.97 -16.63 0.54
N ASP A 32 10.77 -17.71 0.63
CA ASP A 32 10.28 -19.08 0.49
C ASP A 32 9.39 -19.51 1.67
N ASP A 33 9.58 -18.88 2.84
CA ASP A 33 8.75 -19.02 4.03
C ASP A 33 8.05 -17.69 4.34
N TRP A 34 7.38 -17.11 3.34
CA TRP A 34 6.72 -15.81 3.49
C TRP A 34 5.65 -15.77 4.58
N GLN A 35 5.11 -16.94 4.97
CA GLN A 35 4.15 -17.10 6.07
C GLN A 35 4.83 -17.13 7.45
N GLY A 36 6.15 -17.34 7.50
CA GLY A 36 6.92 -17.42 8.74
C GLY A 36 6.62 -18.67 9.58
N LEU A 37 6.28 -19.80 8.94
CA LEU A 37 5.97 -21.05 9.63
C LEU A 37 7.22 -21.72 10.20
N GLU A 38 8.36 -21.53 9.55
CA GLU A 38 9.67 -22.09 9.93
C GLU A 38 10.67 -20.98 10.32
N ALA A 39 10.19 -19.73 10.43
CA ALA A 39 11.03 -18.60 10.79
C ALA A 39 11.57 -18.73 12.21
N VAL A 40 12.89 -18.50 12.37
CA VAL A 40 13.55 -18.46 13.69
C VAL A 40 13.02 -17.29 14.53
N GLN A 41 12.74 -16.15 13.87
CA GLN A 41 12.17 -14.95 14.48
C GLN A 41 10.83 -14.61 13.79
N PRO A 42 9.74 -15.38 14.05
CA PRO A 42 8.48 -15.25 13.31
C PRO A 42 7.82 -13.89 13.54
N TYR A 43 7.97 -13.32 14.75
CA TYR A 43 7.50 -11.96 15.04
C TYR A 43 8.18 -10.92 14.15
N GLU A 44 9.52 -10.91 14.09
CA GLU A 44 10.27 -9.93 13.31
C GLU A 44 10.02 -10.09 11.80
N SER A 45 9.97 -11.34 11.32
CA SER A 45 9.56 -11.68 9.96
C SER A 45 8.20 -11.07 9.59
N SER A 46 7.19 -11.25 10.45
CA SER A 46 5.85 -10.68 10.21
C SER A 46 5.85 -9.14 10.20
N LYS A 47 6.73 -8.52 10.98
CA LYS A 47 6.87 -7.06 11.05
C LYS A 47 7.66 -6.52 9.86
N TRP A 48 8.61 -7.28 9.30
CA TRP A 48 9.22 -6.96 8.02
C TRP A 48 8.21 -7.04 6.87
N VAL A 49 7.37 -8.08 6.84
CA VAL A 49 6.25 -8.17 5.88
C VAL A 49 5.33 -6.96 5.98
N THR A 50 5.03 -6.49 7.19
CA THR A 50 4.24 -5.27 7.42
C THR A 50 4.84 -4.06 6.71
N ASP A 51 6.17 -3.89 6.74
CA ASP A 51 6.86 -2.80 6.05
C ASP A 51 6.82 -2.94 4.53
N LEU A 52 7.01 -4.17 4.01
CA LEU A 52 6.89 -4.46 2.58
C LEU A 52 5.49 -4.09 2.07
N LEU A 53 4.44 -4.48 2.79
CA LEU A 53 3.05 -4.16 2.45
C LEU A 53 2.78 -2.67 2.49
N ALA A 54 3.23 -1.98 3.55
CA ALA A 54 3.02 -0.56 3.73
C ALA A 54 3.55 0.24 2.52
N ILE A 55 4.77 -0.08 2.07
CA ILE A 55 5.40 0.60 0.92
C ILE A 55 4.73 0.19 -0.38
N ARG A 56 4.55 -1.11 -0.63
CA ARG A 56 4.04 -1.60 -1.91
C ARG A 56 2.62 -1.17 -2.20
N LEU A 57 1.75 -1.18 -1.19
CA LEU A 57 0.37 -0.70 -1.34
C LEU A 57 0.34 0.80 -1.62
N ASN A 58 1.26 1.59 -1.02
CA ASN A 58 1.39 3.00 -1.37
C ASN A 58 1.75 3.17 -2.85
N GLU A 59 2.75 2.43 -3.34
CA GLU A 59 3.16 2.47 -4.75
C GLU A 59 2.01 2.12 -5.69
N GLU A 60 1.19 1.12 -5.36
CA GLU A 60 0.01 0.73 -6.14
C GLU A 60 -1.06 1.82 -6.15
N TRP A 61 -1.44 2.34 -4.99
CA TRP A 61 -2.48 3.37 -4.88
C TRP A 61 -2.05 4.71 -5.46
N ALA A 62 -0.75 5.03 -5.41
CA ALA A 62 -0.19 6.19 -6.10
C ALA A 62 -0.14 5.98 -7.62
N SER A 63 0.27 4.81 -8.12
CA SER A 63 0.42 4.56 -9.57
C SER A 63 -0.90 4.57 -10.35
N CYS A 64 -2.03 4.30 -9.70
CA CYS A 64 -3.35 4.49 -10.29
C CYS A 64 -3.69 5.96 -10.58
N SER A 65 -2.79 6.93 -10.34
CA SER A 65 -3.05 8.37 -10.55
C SER A 65 -2.80 8.88 -11.97
N ASP A 66 -1.86 8.32 -12.73
CA ASP A 66 -1.32 9.02 -13.92
C ASP A 66 -1.57 8.34 -15.28
N SER A 67 -1.67 7.00 -15.35
CA SER A 67 -1.66 6.30 -16.65
C SER A 67 -3.02 6.09 -17.33
N ASP A 68 -4.15 6.29 -16.63
CA ASP A 68 -5.49 6.11 -17.22
C ASP A 68 -6.09 7.39 -17.83
N MET A 69 -5.38 8.53 -17.77
CA MET A 69 -5.81 9.81 -18.34
C MET A 69 -5.27 10.10 -19.75
N GLY A 70 -4.39 9.24 -20.29
CA GLY A 70 -3.68 9.49 -21.56
C GLY A 70 -4.31 8.89 -22.83
N SER A 71 -5.33 8.03 -22.73
CA SER A 71 -5.83 7.26 -23.89
C SER A 71 -7.15 7.77 -24.49
N VAL A 72 -7.70 8.90 -24.03
CA VAL A 72 -8.98 9.42 -24.57
C VAL A 72 -8.84 10.86 -25.06
N HIS A 73 -7.82 11.13 -25.88
CA HIS A 73 -7.82 12.27 -26.81
C HIS A 73 -7.02 11.95 -28.07
N SER A 74 -7.46 10.95 -28.83
CA SER A 74 -7.27 10.94 -30.29
C SER A 74 -8.17 9.89 -30.94
N ALA A 75 -9.47 10.14 -30.97
CA ALA A 75 -10.39 9.54 -31.94
C ALA A 75 -11.70 10.34 -31.93
N GLY A 76 -11.85 11.27 -32.87
CA GLY A 76 -13.15 11.86 -33.18
C GLY A 76 -13.16 13.37 -33.34
N ALA A 77 -12.45 13.89 -34.34
CA ALA A 77 -12.86 15.14 -34.99
C ALA A 77 -13.33 14.78 -36.41
N SER A 78 -14.65 14.61 -36.56
CA SER A 78 -15.33 14.55 -37.85
C SER A 78 -15.99 15.91 -38.10
N VAL A 79 -15.66 16.57 -39.21
CA VAL A 79 -16.53 17.55 -39.87
C VAL A 79 -16.49 17.30 -41.38
N SER A 80 -17.70 17.21 -41.92
CA SER A 80 -18.12 17.00 -43.30
C SER A 80 -17.92 18.22 -44.20
N GLY A 81 -17.77 18.00 -45.52
CA GLY A 81 -17.92 19.07 -46.53
C GLY A 81 -17.51 18.70 -47.96
N GLU A 82 -18.48 18.19 -48.70
CA GLU A 82 -18.67 18.05 -50.17
C GLU A 82 -17.67 18.57 -51.23
N SER A 83 -17.54 17.72 -52.26
CA SER A 83 -17.75 17.96 -53.72
C SER A 83 -16.57 17.98 -54.72
N SER A 84 -16.75 17.06 -55.69
CA SER A 84 -16.49 17.17 -57.14
C SER A 84 -15.10 16.87 -57.74
N SER A 85 -15.14 15.79 -58.55
CA SER A 85 -14.69 15.69 -59.95
C SER A 85 -13.29 15.14 -60.31
N ALA A 86 -13.39 14.15 -61.22
CA ALA A 86 -12.54 13.89 -62.40
C ALA A 86 -11.28 12.98 -62.30
N ALA A 87 -11.46 11.80 -62.92
CA ALA A 87 -10.72 11.29 -64.08
C ALA A 87 -9.46 10.40 -63.94
N SER A 88 -9.64 9.15 -64.43
CA SER A 88 -8.69 8.29 -65.19
C SER A 88 -7.45 7.76 -64.45
N SER A 89 -6.85 6.60 -64.71
CA SER A 89 -6.79 5.73 -65.89
C SER A 89 -6.14 4.37 -65.49
N GLY A 90 -6.57 3.25 -66.10
CA GLY A 90 -5.84 1.98 -66.35
C GLY A 90 -5.25 1.20 -65.15
N SER A 91 -5.12 -0.14 -65.12
CA SER A 91 -5.26 -1.24 -66.08
C SER A 91 -5.46 -2.52 -65.21
N GLU A 92 -6.38 -3.44 -65.53
CA GLU A 92 -6.11 -4.77 -66.15
C GLU A 92 -5.05 -5.62 -65.40
N THR A 93 -5.18 -6.92 -65.08
CA THR A 93 -6.06 -8.05 -65.47
C THR A 93 -5.82 -9.22 -64.48
N ASN A 94 -6.86 -9.93 -64.03
CA ASN A 94 -7.29 -11.31 -64.36
C ASN A 94 -6.79 -12.49 -63.48
N GLY A 95 -7.77 -13.32 -63.09
CA GLY A 95 -7.61 -14.69 -62.55
C GLY A 95 -8.71 -15.05 -61.54
N ALA A 96 -9.98 -15.23 -61.96
CA ALA A 96 -10.72 -16.52 -62.01
C ALA A 96 -10.34 -17.55 -60.89
N SER A 97 -11.22 -18.15 -60.07
CA SER A 97 -12.62 -18.60 -60.23
C SER A 97 -13.27 -19.09 -58.89
N THR A 98 -14.46 -18.57 -58.55
CA THR A 98 -15.79 -19.19 -58.17
C THR A 98 -15.90 -20.58 -57.48
N PRO A 99 -17.04 -20.96 -56.81
CA PRO A 99 -17.89 -20.38 -55.73
C PRO A 99 -17.93 -21.31 -54.47
N THR A 100 -18.56 -21.04 -53.32
CA THR A 100 -19.98 -21.36 -53.02
C THR A 100 -20.33 -21.01 -51.56
N ARG A 101 -21.58 -20.54 -51.37
CA ARG A 101 -22.50 -20.78 -50.22
C ARG A 101 -22.51 -19.81 -49.03
N ARG A 102 -23.42 -18.84 -49.20
CA ARG A 102 -24.14 -18.03 -48.19
C ARG A 102 -24.87 -18.89 -47.14
N VAL A 103 -24.71 -18.56 -45.86
CA VAL A 103 -25.80 -18.57 -44.85
C VAL A 103 -25.59 -17.39 -43.89
N THR A 104 -26.62 -16.56 -43.81
CA THR A 104 -26.83 -15.46 -42.88
C THR A 104 -27.04 -15.97 -41.46
N ARG A 105 -26.50 -15.28 -40.43
CA ARG A 105 -27.26 -14.97 -39.21
C ARG A 105 -26.57 -13.92 -38.33
N SER A 106 -27.26 -12.79 -38.21
CA SER A 106 -27.09 -11.77 -37.18
C SER A 106 -27.32 -12.36 -35.79
N ALA A 107 -26.44 -12.06 -34.84
CA ALA A 107 -26.77 -11.88 -33.43
C ALA A 107 -25.63 -11.12 -32.75
N SER A 108 -25.83 -9.82 -32.63
CA SER A 108 -25.19 -8.96 -31.66
C SER A 108 -25.41 -9.49 -30.24
N LYS A 109 -24.32 -9.61 -29.47
CA LYS A 109 -24.38 -9.42 -28.02
C LYS A 109 -23.05 -8.92 -27.51
N THR A 110 -22.89 -7.60 -27.63
CA THR A 110 -22.02 -6.78 -26.80
C THR A 110 -22.25 -7.16 -25.34
N ALA A 111 -21.34 -7.95 -24.77
CA ALA A 111 -21.23 -8.09 -23.33
C ALA A 111 -20.49 -6.85 -22.83
N LEU A 112 -21.29 -5.82 -22.55
CA LEU A 112 -20.88 -4.61 -21.86
C LEU A 112 -20.39 -5.05 -20.46
N ALA A 113 -19.09 -5.30 -20.33
CA ALA A 113 -18.47 -5.40 -19.03
C ALA A 113 -18.72 -4.06 -18.34
N ALA A 114 -19.45 -4.08 -17.22
CA ALA A 114 -19.70 -2.91 -16.42
C ALA A 114 -18.36 -2.39 -15.89
N THR A 115 -17.78 -1.42 -16.61
CA THR A 115 -16.68 -0.60 -16.11
C THR A 115 -17.23 0.17 -14.93
N THR A 116 -17.06 -0.40 -13.75
CA THR A 116 -17.34 0.29 -12.49
C THR A 116 -16.39 1.49 -12.47
N PRO A 117 -16.87 2.72 -12.28
CA PRO A 117 -16.01 3.90 -12.25
C PRO A 117 -15.00 3.73 -11.11
N THR A 118 -13.74 3.49 -11.44
CA THR A 118 -12.65 3.40 -10.46
C THR A 118 -12.40 4.80 -9.94
N THR A 119 -13.12 5.14 -8.88
CA THR A 119 -12.97 6.40 -8.15
C THR A 119 -11.54 6.48 -7.62
N LYS A 120 -10.86 7.61 -7.86
CA LYS A 120 -9.50 7.90 -7.36
C LYS A 120 -9.39 7.48 -5.90
N LYS A 121 -8.58 6.46 -5.58
CA LYS A 121 -8.27 6.13 -4.19
C LYS A 121 -7.16 7.06 -3.73
N HIS A 122 -7.51 8.25 -3.26
CA HIS A 122 -6.59 9.18 -2.62
C HIS A 122 -6.21 8.63 -1.24
N ILE A 123 -5.33 7.62 -1.21
CA ILE A 123 -4.91 6.90 -0.01
C ILE A 123 -3.39 6.85 0.06
N ILE A 124 -2.84 7.22 1.21
CA ILE A 124 -1.42 7.07 1.54
C ILE A 124 -1.24 5.94 2.56
N SER A 125 -0.20 5.13 2.38
CA SER A 125 0.14 4.01 3.26
C SER A 125 1.48 4.27 3.93
N LEU A 126 1.50 4.21 5.27
CA LEU A 126 2.62 4.64 6.11
C LEU A 126 2.99 3.58 7.14
N SER A 127 4.29 3.39 7.38
CA SER A 127 4.79 2.48 8.42
C SER A 127 5.19 3.22 9.69
N THR A 128 4.82 2.69 10.84
CA THR A 128 5.18 3.21 12.17
C THR A 128 5.76 2.11 13.05
N GLN A 129 6.41 2.48 14.15
CA GLN A 129 6.78 1.55 15.21
C GLN A 129 6.61 2.19 16.60
N PRO A 130 6.19 1.42 17.62
CA PRO A 130 5.82 1.96 18.94
C PRO A 130 6.97 2.02 19.96
N GLY A 131 8.18 1.69 19.55
CA GLY A 131 9.30 1.39 20.45
C GLY A 131 9.00 0.16 21.31
N VAL A 132 9.60 0.13 22.49
CA VAL A 132 9.42 -0.94 23.47
C VAL A 132 8.42 -0.51 24.53
N VAL A 133 7.17 -0.95 24.35
CA VAL A 133 6.06 -0.71 25.28
C VAL A 133 6.00 -1.86 26.29
N ALA A 134 5.98 -1.53 27.58
CA ALA A 134 5.80 -2.50 28.66
C ALA A 134 4.33 -2.93 28.76
N SER A 135 3.86 -3.69 27.77
CA SER A 135 2.48 -4.18 27.71
C SER A 135 2.23 -5.35 28.68
N GLY A 136 0.96 -5.57 29.05
CA GLY A 136 0.53 -6.70 29.89
C GLY A 136 0.46 -8.05 29.16
N ILE A 137 1.09 -8.17 27.98
CA ILE A 137 1.09 -9.40 27.20
C ILE A 137 1.73 -10.52 28.03
N GLY A 138 0.97 -11.60 28.27
CA GLY A 138 1.43 -12.79 28.99
C GLY A 138 0.94 -12.95 30.44
N GLY A 139 0.13 -12.02 30.98
CA GLY A 139 -0.53 -12.22 32.29
C GLY A 139 0.42 -12.39 33.49
N LEU A 140 1.61 -11.80 33.40
CA LEU A 140 2.65 -11.89 34.45
C LEU A 140 2.19 -11.22 35.76
N ALA A 141 2.69 -11.74 36.89
CA ALA A 141 2.41 -11.18 38.21
C ALA A 141 2.85 -9.70 38.29
N ALA A 142 2.09 -8.89 39.04
CA ALA A 142 2.28 -7.43 39.10
C ALA A 142 3.71 -7.01 39.51
N TRP A 143 4.36 -7.76 40.41
CA TRP A 143 5.72 -7.48 40.84
C TRP A 143 6.76 -7.71 39.73
N ILE A 144 6.54 -8.71 38.86
CA ILE A 144 7.39 -8.97 37.68
C ILE A 144 7.24 -7.82 36.69
N VAL A 145 6.01 -7.37 36.46
CA VAL A 145 5.72 -6.23 35.59
C VAL A 145 6.39 -4.96 36.13
N LEU A 146 6.32 -4.71 37.44
CA LEU A 146 6.99 -3.59 38.09
C LEU A 146 8.51 -3.64 37.91
N LEU A 147 9.13 -4.80 38.15
CA LEU A 147 10.57 -5.00 37.99
C LEU A 147 11.00 -4.81 36.53
N ARG A 148 10.24 -5.35 35.58
CA ARG A 148 10.48 -5.15 34.14
C ARG A 148 10.39 -3.67 33.77
N VAL A 149 9.36 -2.95 34.24
CA VAL A 149 9.21 -1.50 34.02
C VAL A 149 10.41 -0.74 34.59
N ALA A 150 10.85 -1.06 35.81
CA ALA A 150 12.05 -0.46 36.40
C ALA A 150 13.29 -0.70 35.53
N LEU A 151 13.49 -1.92 35.01
CA LEU A 151 14.59 -2.25 34.09
C LEU A 151 14.53 -1.41 32.81
N HIS A 152 13.35 -1.21 32.21
CA HIS A 152 13.21 -0.34 31.04
C HIS A 152 13.60 1.11 31.34
N TYR A 153 13.29 1.64 32.54
CA TYR A 153 13.75 2.97 32.94
C TYR A 153 15.27 3.04 33.09
N VAL A 154 15.90 2.00 33.65
CA VAL A 154 17.36 1.90 33.74
C VAL A 154 17.98 1.94 32.35
N VAL A 155 17.51 1.09 31.43
CA VAL A 155 17.98 1.04 30.03
C VAL A 155 17.78 2.38 29.33
N ARG A 156 16.67 3.08 29.60
CA ARG A 156 16.42 4.43 29.07
C ARG A 156 17.45 5.45 29.57
N VAL A 157 17.80 5.42 30.86
CA VAL A 157 18.83 6.30 31.44
C VAL A 157 20.20 6.06 30.82
N PHE A 158 20.54 4.81 30.48
CA PHE A 158 21.77 4.44 29.76
C PHE A 158 21.77 4.81 28.27
N GLY A 159 20.72 5.47 27.77
CA GLY A 159 20.73 6.12 26.46
C GLY A 159 19.86 5.45 25.41
N GLU A 160 19.27 4.28 25.68
CA GLU A 160 18.37 3.60 24.74
C GLU A 160 17.00 4.31 24.69
N ARG A 161 16.78 5.08 23.62
CA ARG A 161 15.61 5.97 23.48
C ARG A 161 14.36 5.28 22.96
N ASN A 162 14.46 4.04 22.48
CA ASN A 162 13.30 3.29 22.01
C ASN A 162 12.43 2.75 23.16
N GLN A 163 12.89 2.82 24.42
CA GLN A 163 12.09 2.41 25.57
C GLN A 163 10.93 3.40 25.75
N THR A 164 9.73 3.09 25.28
CA THR A 164 8.55 3.96 25.43
C THR A 164 7.77 3.64 26.71
N ILE A 165 7.82 2.38 27.17
CA ILE A 165 7.26 1.86 28.42
C ILE A 165 5.73 1.91 28.47
N SER A 166 5.10 3.06 28.20
CA SER A 166 3.65 3.21 28.21
C SER A 166 3.05 3.14 26.81
N GLY A 167 1.79 2.71 26.71
CA GLY A 167 1.04 2.73 25.45
C GLY A 167 0.83 4.15 24.91
N HIS A 168 0.71 5.15 25.79
CA HIS A 168 0.63 6.56 25.42
C HIS A 168 1.85 7.00 24.60
N HIS A 169 3.06 6.77 25.14
CA HIS A 169 4.29 7.11 24.42
C HIS A 169 4.47 6.24 23.17
N GLY A 170 4.08 4.95 23.23
CA GLY A 170 4.13 4.06 22.08
C GLY A 170 3.25 4.50 20.91
N ALA A 171 2.12 5.15 21.19
CA ALA A 171 1.20 5.66 20.17
C ALA A 171 1.67 6.97 19.50
N HIS A 172 2.76 7.60 19.97
CA HIS A 172 3.21 8.90 19.49
C HIS A 172 3.42 8.94 17.97
N SER A 173 4.09 7.93 17.38
CA SER A 173 4.30 7.83 15.93
C SER A 173 3.00 7.64 15.15
N ASN A 174 2.08 6.81 15.64
CA ASN A 174 0.76 6.61 15.03
C ASN A 174 -0.03 7.92 14.98
N VAL A 175 -0.07 8.65 16.11
CA VAL A 175 -0.77 9.94 16.20
C VAL A 175 -0.09 10.98 15.32
N TYR A 176 1.24 11.01 15.29
CA TYR A 176 1.99 11.91 14.42
C TYR A 176 1.61 11.71 12.95
N VAL A 177 1.70 10.49 12.43
CA VAL A 177 1.42 10.24 11.00
C VAL A 177 -0.07 10.40 10.66
N ALA A 178 -0.98 10.20 11.64
CA ALA A 178 -2.40 10.44 11.45
C ALA A 178 -2.73 11.93 11.30
N LEU A 179 -2.08 12.79 12.09
CA LEU A 179 -2.43 14.22 12.19
C LEU A 179 -1.51 15.16 11.41
N LYS A 180 -0.37 14.67 10.92
CA LYS A 180 0.63 15.53 10.28
C LYS A 180 0.08 16.15 8.99
N GLN A 181 0.14 17.48 8.94
CA GLN A 181 -0.11 18.30 7.77
C GLN A 181 1.07 19.26 7.48
N PRO A 182 1.34 19.62 6.20
CA PRO A 182 0.78 18.98 5.00
C PRO A 182 1.28 17.54 4.82
N ILE A 183 0.49 16.71 4.14
CA ILE A 183 0.81 15.29 3.86
C ILE A 183 2.16 15.12 3.13
N THR A 184 2.55 16.09 2.32
CA THR A 184 3.81 16.09 1.55
C THR A 184 5.07 16.01 2.41
N LYS A 185 4.96 16.25 3.72
CA LYS A 185 6.06 16.07 4.67
C LYS A 185 6.24 14.63 5.16
N LEU A 186 5.31 13.75 4.82
CA LEU A 186 5.40 12.32 5.12
C LEU A 186 5.89 11.58 3.88
N ASP A 187 7.00 10.87 4.03
CA ASP A 187 7.50 9.90 3.06
C ASP A 187 7.02 8.49 3.46
N TYR A 188 6.44 7.78 2.51
CA TYR A 188 5.94 6.40 2.66
C TYR A 188 7.06 5.36 2.74
N ARG A 189 8.29 5.71 2.33
CA ARG A 189 9.49 4.86 2.46
C ARG A 189 10.13 4.96 3.84
N ASN A 190 9.63 5.87 4.69
CA ASN A 190 10.09 6.03 6.06
C ASN A 190 9.22 5.21 7.01
N LYS A 191 9.88 4.65 8.02
CA LYS A 191 9.30 4.10 9.23
C LYS A 191 9.40 5.15 10.33
N TYR A 192 8.25 5.51 10.91
CA TYR A 192 8.16 6.52 11.95
C TYR A 192 8.11 5.88 13.33
N GLY A 193 9.11 6.17 14.16
CA GLY A 193 9.33 5.52 15.44
C GLY A 193 9.01 6.38 16.66
N SER A 194 8.28 5.80 17.61
CA SER A 194 8.06 6.41 18.92
C SER A 194 9.30 6.25 19.79
N CYS A 195 9.85 7.36 20.27
CA CYS A 195 10.98 7.37 21.21
C CYS A 195 10.72 8.34 22.36
N VAL A 196 11.39 8.09 23.49
CA VAL A 196 11.24 8.88 24.71
C VAL A 196 12.60 9.23 25.28
N ARG A 197 12.80 10.50 25.65
CA ARG A 197 14.01 10.95 26.35
C ARG A 197 13.96 10.55 27.84
N ASN A 198 15.10 10.67 28.53
CA ASN A 198 15.22 10.30 29.95
C ASN A 198 14.15 10.97 30.83
N PHE A 199 13.77 12.21 30.52
CA PHE A 199 12.75 12.98 31.23
C PHE A 199 11.32 12.85 30.68
N GLY A 200 11.03 11.80 29.91
CA GLY A 200 9.67 11.51 29.43
C GLY A 200 9.24 12.29 28.17
N GLN A 201 10.09 13.17 27.63
CA GLN A 201 9.79 13.90 26.40
C GLN A 201 9.75 12.96 25.19
N GLU A 202 8.60 12.88 24.49
CA GLU A 202 8.49 12.11 23.26
C GLU A 202 9.19 12.80 22.09
N PHE A 203 9.74 12.00 21.18
CA PHE A 203 10.20 12.46 19.89
C PHE A 203 10.08 11.36 18.84
N LEU A 204 10.15 11.75 17.58
CA LEU A 204 10.03 10.84 16.44
C LEU A 204 11.43 10.43 15.95
N LYS A 205 11.65 9.13 15.83
CA LYS A 205 12.81 8.56 15.13
C LYS A 205 12.36 8.18 13.72
N VAL A 206 12.85 8.88 12.70
CA VAL A 206 12.47 8.62 11.30
C VAL A 206 13.59 7.85 10.64
N GLU A 207 13.30 6.64 10.16
CA GLU A 207 14.28 5.76 9.53
C GLU A 207 13.76 5.30 8.19
N LYS A 208 14.62 5.32 7.16
CA LYS A 208 14.24 4.79 5.85
C LYS A 208 14.24 3.27 5.90
N VAL A 209 13.26 2.63 5.26
CA VAL A 209 13.29 1.17 5.05
C VAL A 209 14.31 0.88 3.94
N VAL A 210 15.57 0.66 4.33
CA VAL A 210 16.72 0.59 3.41
C VAL A 210 16.67 -0.64 2.52
N GLU A 211 16.33 -1.80 3.07
CA GLU A 211 16.47 -3.09 2.39
C GLU A 211 15.19 -3.53 1.64
N TYR A 212 14.31 -2.58 1.34
CA TYR A 212 13.08 -2.83 0.58
C TYR A 212 13.38 -3.42 -0.80
N GLU A 213 12.79 -4.57 -1.09
CA GLU A 213 12.89 -5.25 -2.37
C GLU A 213 11.49 -5.36 -3.01
N ARG A 214 11.30 -4.65 -4.13
CA ARG A 214 9.99 -4.55 -4.78
C ARG A 214 9.43 -5.90 -5.21
N GLY A 215 10.25 -6.79 -5.77
CA GLY A 215 9.81 -8.11 -6.21
C GLY A 215 9.30 -8.99 -5.05
N GLN A 216 9.95 -8.92 -3.89
CA GLN A 216 9.47 -9.60 -2.68
C GLN A 216 8.13 -9.04 -2.22
N ALA A 217 7.98 -7.71 -2.21
CA ALA A 217 6.75 -7.06 -1.80
C ALA A 217 5.58 -7.39 -2.76
N GLU A 218 5.81 -7.37 -4.07
CA GLU A 218 4.84 -7.79 -5.09
C GLU A 218 4.41 -9.25 -4.91
N PHE A 219 5.35 -10.15 -4.65
CA PHE A 219 5.05 -11.55 -4.37
C PHE A 219 4.13 -11.70 -3.15
N VAL A 220 4.46 -11.04 -2.03
CA VAL A 220 3.69 -11.13 -0.79
C VAL A 220 2.30 -10.53 -0.96
N VAL A 221 2.18 -9.34 -1.57
CA VAL A 221 0.87 -8.73 -1.87
C VAL A 221 0.03 -9.66 -2.75
N GLY A 222 0.63 -10.24 -3.79
CA GLY A 222 -0.05 -11.21 -4.66
C GLY A 222 -0.58 -12.42 -3.90
N LYS A 223 0.22 -13.02 -3.02
CA LYS A 223 -0.21 -14.16 -2.18
C LYS A 223 -1.35 -13.79 -1.23
N LEU A 224 -1.28 -12.62 -0.59
CA LEU A 224 -2.34 -12.15 0.31
C LEU A 224 -3.65 -11.87 -0.44
N GLU A 225 -3.58 -11.30 -1.64
CA GLU A 225 -4.77 -11.07 -2.47
C GLU A 225 -5.38 -12.37 -2.98
N THR A 226 -4.58 -13.38 -3.32
CA THR A 226 -5.09 -14.73 -3.62
C THR A 226 -5.84 -15.32 -2.43
N LEU A 227 -5.23 -15.31 -1.24
CA LEU A 227 -5.88 -15.83 -0.02
C LEU A 227 -7.16 -15.06 0.32
N ARG A 228 -7.15 -13.74 0.18
CA ARG A 228 -8.34 -12.90 0.39
C ARG A 228 -9.49 -13.34 -0.52
N LYS A 229 -9.23 -13.56 -1.82
CA LYS A 229 -10.24 -14.02 -2.78
C LYS A 229 -10.78 -15.41 -2.43
N GLU A 230 -9.91 -16.33 -2.03
CA GLU A 230 -10.32 -17.67 -1.60
C GLU A 230 -11.20 -17.63 -0.34
N VAL A 231 -10.87 -16.80 0.64
CA VAL A 231 -11.68 -16.61 1.85
C VAL A 231 -13.04 -16.02 1.52
N LEU A 232 -13.10 -15.06 0.59
CA LEU A 232 -14.35 -14.45 0.15
C LEU A 232 -15.22 -15.42 -0.66
N ALA A 233 -14.62 -16.31 -1.46
CA ALA A 233 -15.35 -17.32 -2.23
C ALA A 233 -15.96 -18.43 -1.37
N LYS A 234 -15.46 -18.62 -0.15
CA LYS A 234 -15.97 -19.60 0.83
C LYS A 234 -17.11 -19.05 1.71
N LYS A 235 -17.41 -17.75 1.62
CA LYS A 235 -18.53 -17.10 2.32
C LYS A 235 -19.75 -17.03 1.42
#